data_AF-A0A7S1TX67-F1
#
_entry.id   AF-A0A7S1TX67-F1
#
_cell.length_a   1.000
_cell.length_b   1.000
_cell.length_c   1.000
_cell.angle_alpha   90.00
_cell.angle_beta   90.00
_cell.angle_gamma   90.00
#
_symmetry.space_group_name_H-M   'P 1'
#
loop_
_entity.id
_entity.type
_entity.pdbx_description
1 polymer ?
#
loop_
_entity_poly.entity_id
_entity_poly.type
_entity_poly.pdbx_seq_one_letter_code
_entity_poly.pdbx_strand_id
1 'polypeptide(L)'
;VVPAELWEDCGAGELFRQNFWIGPPGKSSPLHRDPFQNVFVQLRGAKTALLADASLSPQLRLLPAPQDNTSGIDFASFGGDLVRASAVLGLEPGDERICAAQLDAGDALFIPKGLFHFFQGQGTECTAAVNFWFL
;
A
#
# COMPACT_ATOMS: atom_id res chain seq x y z
N VAL A 1 3.97 16.83 11.45
CA VAL A 1 2.94 16.48 12.46
C VAL A 1 1.76 15.96 11.68
N VAL A 2 1.34 14.71 11.92
CA VAL A 2 0.19 14.12 11.21
C VAL A 2 -1.06 14.94 11.56
N PRO A 3 -1.81 15.48 10.57
CA PRO A 3 -3.05 16.20 10.81
C PRO A 3 -4.00 15.40 11.70
N ALA A 4 -4.63 16.07 12.68
CA ALA A 4 -5.52 15.41 13.63
C ALA A 4 -6.71 14.70 12.95
N GLU A 5 -7.12 15.24 11.80
CA GLU A 5 -8.23 14.77 10.96
C GLU A 5 -8.01 13.33 10.46
N LEU A 6 -6.76 12.89 10.25
CA LEU A 6 -6.47 11.51 9.83
C LEU A 6 -6.74 10.46 10.93
N TRP A 7 -6.85 10.88 12.20
CA TRP A 7 -7.17 9.97 13.30
C TRP A 7 -8.66 9.67 13.42
N GLU A 8 -9.53 10.56 12.94
CA GLU A 8 -10.99 10.40 13.06
C GLU A 8 -11.49 9.19 12.24
N ASP A 9 -10.80 8.86 11.15
CA ASP A 9 -11.09 7.71 10.30
C ASP A 9 -10.50 6.37 10.82
N CYS A 10 -9.69 6.40 11.89
CA CYS A 10 -9.02 5.22 12.46
C CYS A 10 -9.87 4.47 13.51
N GLY A 11 -11.20 4.67 13.55
CA GLY A 11 -12.08 4.00 14.52
C GLY A 11 -11.95 4.55 15.94
N ALA A 12 -12.06 3.71 16.97
CA ALA A 12 -11.89 4.13 18.37
C ALA A 12 -10.45 4.55 18.73
N GLY A 13 -9.53 4.55 17.75
CA GLY A 13 -8.14 4.95 17.93
C GLY A 13 -7.30 3.95 18.72
N GLU A 14 -7.79 2.72 18.95
CA GLU A 14 -7.05 1.70 19.68
C GLU A 14 -5.92 1.15 18.81
N LEU A 15 -4.69 1.56 19.13
CA LEU A 15 -3.49 1.12 18.46
C LEU A 15 -3.25 -0.37 18.75
N PHE A 16 -3.31 -1.19 17.69
CA PHE A 16 -3.03 -2.62 17.77
C PHE A 16 -1.53 -2.92 17.70
N ARG A 17 -0.82 -2.35 16.71
CA ARG A 17 0.60 -2.64 16.47
C ARG A 17 1.29 -1.50 15.72
N GLN A 18 2.58 -1.37 15.97
CA GLN A 18 3.50 -0.58 15.15
C GLN A 18 4.54 -1.51 14.52
N ASN A 19 4.82 -1.34 13.23
CA ASN A 19 5.96 -2.02 12.59
C ASN A 19 6.91 -0.99 11.98
N PHE A 20 8.20 -1.29 12.07
CA PHE A 20 9.26 -0.52 11.45
C PHE A 20 9.83 -1.28 10.26
N TRP A 21 9.96 -0.59 9.14
CA TRP A 21 10.35 -1.17 7.85
C TRP A 21 11.64 -0.50 7.39
N ILE A 22 12.68 -1.30 7.18
CA ILE A 22 13.90 -0.87 6.47
C ILE A 22 14.10 -1.81 5.29
N GLY A 23 14.39 -1.26 4.12
CA GLY A 23 14.66 -2.04 2.92
C GLY A 23 15.77 -1.45 2.07
N PRO A 24 16.50 -2.30 1.31
CA PRO A 24 17.42 -1.83 0.28
C PRO A 24 16.65 -1.11 -0.85
N PRO A 25 17.37 -0.42 -1.75
CA PRO A 25 16.76 0.23 -2.92
C PRO A 25 15.94 -0.76 -3.75
N GLY A 26 14.81 -0.31 -4.30
CA GLY A 26 13.96 -1.13 -5.17
C GLY A 26 13.15 -2.24 -4.46
N LYS A 27 13.31 -2.43 -3.14
CA LYS A 27 12.57 -3.47 -2.40
C LYS A 27 11.07 -3.21 -2.48
N SER A 28 10.32 -4.24 -2.86
CA SER A 28 8.86 -4.22 -2.91
C SER A 28 8.20 -5.08 -1.83
N SER A 29 6.98 -4.68 -1.48
CA SER A 29 5.97 -5.47 -0.80
C SER A 29 4.83 -5.71 -1.80
N PRO A 30 4.52 -6.96 -2.20
CA PRO A 30 3.49 -7.28 -3.18
C PRO A 30 2.12 -6.69 -2.81
N LEU A 31 1.22 -6.56 -3.79
CA LEU A 31 -0.11 -6.03 -3.56
C LEU A 31 -0.90 -6.99 -2.64
N HIS A 32 -1.22 -6.54 -1.43
CA HIS A 32 -1.88 -7.33 -0.40
C HIS A 32 -2.83 -6.46 0.43
N ARG A 33 -3.68 -7.06 1.25
CA ARG A 33 -4.52 -6.34 2.21
C ARG A 33 -4.29 -6.80 3.64
N ASP A 34 -4.46 -5.87 4.56
CA ASP A 34 -4.37 -6.08 6.01
C ASP A 34 -5.76 -6.05 6.67
N PRO A 35 -5.94 -6.72 7.82
CA PRO A 35 -7.21 -6.74 8.55
C PRO A 35 -7.44 -5.52 9.47
N PHE A 36 -6.59 -4.49 9.38
CA PHE A 36 -6.58 -3.32 10.27
C PHE A 36 -6.61 -2.01 9.48
N GLN A 37 -7.07 -0.93 10.11
CA GLN A 37 -6.82 0.42 9.61
C GLN A 37 -5.31 0.70 9.71
N ASN A 38 -4.71 1.40 8.74
CA ASN A 38 -3.27 1.60 8.72
C ASN A 38 -2.90 3.04 8.38
N VAL A 39 -2.03 3.65 9.21
CA VAL A 39 -1.33 4.89 8.86
C VAL A 39 0.12 4.51 8.56
N PHE A 40 0.53 4.61 7.30
CA PHE A 40 1.89 4.34 6.85
C PHE A 40 2.65 5.66 6.71
N VAL A 41 3.76 5.83 7.40
CA VAL A 41 4.58 7.05 7.38
C VAL A 41 5.95 6.74 6.81
N GLN A 42 6.31 7.44 5.73
CA GLN A 42 7.60 7.31 5.08
C GLN A 42 8.63 8.17 5.80
N LEU A 43 9.75 7.58 6.23
CA LEU A 43 10.75 8.24 7.08
C LEU A 43 12.06 8.57 6.35
N ARG A 44 12.48 7.74 5.39
CA ARG A 44 13.70 7.94 4.60
C ARG A 44 13.55 7.41 3.19
N GLY A 45 14.05 8.16 2.21
CA GLY A 45 13.93 7.80 0.79
C GLY A 45 12.47 7.84 0.35
N ALA A 46 12.21 7.33 -0.85
CA ALA A 46 10.91 7.46 -1.48
C ALA A 46 10.31 6.09 -1.83
N LYS A 47 8.99 5.99 -1.85
CA LYS A 47 8.25 4.79 -2.26
C LYS A 47 7.11 5.16 -3.20
N THR A 48 6.83 4.28 -4.16
CA THR A 48 5.53 4.26 -4.86
C THR A 48 4.60 3.35 -4.10
N ALA A 49 3.39 3.84 -3.84
CA ALA A 49 2.27 3.10 -3.32
C ALA A 49 1.21 2.93 -4.41
N LEU A 50 0.66 1.73 -4.57
CA LEU A 50 -0.51 1.48 -5.41
C LEU A 50 -1.62 0.93 -4.50
N LEU A 51 -2.79 1.55 -4.55
CA LEU A 51 -3.97 1.17 -3.77
C LEU A 51 -5.05 0.64 -4.71
N ALA A 52 -5.70 -0.45 -4.31
CA ALA A 52 -6.76 -1.08 -5.08
C ALA A 52 -7.93 -1.48 -4.17
N ASP A 53 -9.15 -1.19 -4.64
CA ASP A 53 -10.38 -1.47 -3.92
C ASP A 53 -10.60 -2.98 -3.74
N ALA A 54 -11.23 -3.37 -2.64
CA ALA A 54 -11.52 -4.76 -2.34
C ALA A 54 -12.41 -5.43 -3.41
N SER A 55 -13.25 -4.67 -4.12
CA SER A 55 -14.06 -5.16 -5.25
C SER A 55 -13.22 -5.69 -6.41
N LEU A 56 -11.93 -5.35 -6.49
CA LEU A 56 -10.99 -5.86 -7.50
C LEU A 56 -10.44 -7.27 -7.19
N SER A 57 -10.83 -7.88 -6.05
CA SER A 57 -10.37 -9.22 -5.66
C SER A 57 -10.45 -10.27 -6.79
N PRO A 58 -11.52 -10.33 -7.63
CA PRO A 58 -11.59 -11.29 -8.74
C PRO A 58 -10.51 -11.08 -9.83
N GLN A 59 -10.06 -9.85 -10.04
CA GLN A 59 -9.03 -9.49 -11.03
C GLN A 59 -7.62 -9.70 -10.49
N LEU A 60 -7.45 -9.66 -9.15
CA LEU A 60 -6.15 -9.66 -8.48
C LEU A 60 -5.44 -11.02 -8.44
N ARG A 61 -6.09 -12.11 -8.87
CA ARG A 61 -5.51 -13.46 -8.87
C ARG A 61 -4.87 -13.80 -7.52
N LEU A 62 -5.68 -13.73 -6.46
CA LEU A 62 -5.22 -13.97 -5.09
C LEU A 62 -4.55 -15.35 -4.98
N LEU A 63 -3.47 -15.40 -4.22
CA LEU A 63 -2.76 -16.65 -3.95
C LEU A 63 -3.66 -17.61 -3.14
N PRO A 64 -3.40 -18.93 -3.17
CA PRO A 64 -4.07 -19.84 -2.25
C PRO A 64 -3.67 -19.58 -0.79
N ALA A 65 -4.50 -20.05 0.14
CA ALA A 65 -4.18 -20.03 1.57
C ALA A 65 -2.80 -20.69 1.84
N PRO A 66 -1.99 -20.13 2.76
CA PRO A 66 -2.35 -19.11 3.75
C PRO A 66 -2.10 -17.65 3.31
N GLN A 67 -1.81 -17.39 2.03
CA GLN A 67 -1.49 -16.04 1.52
C GLN A 67 -2.62 -15.46 0.65
N ASP A 68 -3.85 -15.86 0.91
CA ASP A 68 -5.05 -15.46 0.15
C ASP A 68 -5.44 -13.99 0.30
N ASN A 69 -4.73 -13.24 1.13
CA ASN A 69 -4.78 -11.78 1.18
C ASN A 69 -3.82 -11.08 0.21
N THR A 70 -3.02 -11.82 -0.57
CA THR A 70 -1.96 -11.29 -1.45
C THR A 70 -2.24 -11.64 -2.91
N SER A 71 -2.05 -10.68 -3.81
CA SER A 71 -2.13 -10.88 -5.26
C SER A 71 -0.95 -11.71 -5.78
N GLY A 72 -1.23 -12.63 -6.70
CA GLY A 72 -0.20 -13.36 -7.44
C GLY A 72 0.36 -12.62 -8.67
N ILE A 73 -0.09 -11.39 -8.94
CA ILE A 73 0.41 -10.56 -10.04
C ILE A 73 1.68 -9.84 -9.58
N ASP A 74 2.73 -9.88 -10.41
CA ASP A 74 4.00 -9.20 -10.13
C ASP A 74 3.94 -7.71 -10.50
N PHE A 75 3.35 -6.89 -9.63
CA PHE A 75 3.32 -5.43 -9.77
C PHE A 75 4.70 -4.78 -9.72
N ALA A 76 5.69 -5.45 -9.11
CA ALA A 76 7.05 -4.92 -9.01
C ALA A 76 7.77 -4.94 -10.37
N SER A 77 7.41 -5.85 -11.27
CA SER A 77 7.96 -5.91 -12.64
C SER A 77 7.72 -4.62 -13.46
N PHE A 78 6.76 -3.80 -13.05
CA PHE A 78 6.46 -2.51 -13.66
C PHE A 78 6.40 -1.35 -12.66
N GLY A 79 7.05 -1.50 -11.48
CA GLY A 79 7.22 -0.39 -10.55
C GLY A 79 5.94 0.06 -9.84
N GLY A 80 4.85 -0.70 -9.91
CA GLY A 80 3.53 -0.22 -9.49
C GLY A 80 2.95 0.90 -10.38
N ASP A 81 3.41 1.03 -11.63
CA ASP A 81 2.85 1.98 -12.60
C ASP A 81 1.34 1.79 -12.75
N LEU A 82 0.58 2.86 -12.50
CA LEU A 82 -0.89 2.83 -12.45
C LEU A 82 -1.50 2.44 -13.81
N VAL A 83 -0.94 2.92 -14.92
CA VAL A 83 -1.47 2.63 -16.26
C VAL A 83 -1.34 1.14 -16.58
N ARG A 84 -0.17 0.56 -16.31
CA ARG A 84 0.07 -0.88 -16.48
C ARG A 84 -0.74 -1.70 -15.49
N ALA A 85 -0.86 -1.27 -14.24
CA ALA A 85 -1.70 -1.92 -13.25
C ALA A 85 -3.16 -1.99 -13.72
N SER A 86 -3.74 -0.86 -14.17
CA SER A 86 -5.10 -0.81 -14.71
C SER A 86 -5.25 -1.75 -15.91
N ALA A 87 -4.31 -1.74 -16.86
CA ALA A 87 -4.36 -2.60 -18.03
C ALA A 87 -4.34 -4.10 -17.67
N VAL A 88 -3.47 -4.52 -16.72
CA VAL A 88 -3.40 -5.92 -16.27
C VAL A 88 -4.67 -6.36 -15.55
N LEU A 89 -5.34 -5.44 -14.87
CA LEU A 89 -6.62 -5.68 -14.19
C LEU A 89 -7.84 -5.53 -15.12
N GLY A 90 -7.64 -5.13 -16.38
CA GLY A 90 -8.72 -4.90 -17.33
C GLY A 90 -9.60 -3.70 -16.96
N LEU A 91 -9.00 -2.66 -16.39
CA LEU A 91 -9.66 -1.42 -15.98
C LEU A 91 -9.44 -0.33 -17.02
N GLU A 92 -10.45 0.52 -17.19
CA GLU A 92 -10.34 1.71 -18.01
C GLU A 92 -9.41 2.75 -17.36
N PRO A 93 -8.73 3.60 -18.16
CA PRO A 93 -7.94 4.70 -17.60
C PRO A 93 -8.77 5.61 -16.70
N GLY A 94 -8.29 5.85 -15.48
CA GLY A 94 -8.99 6.70 -14.50
C GLY A 94 -10.06 5.99 -13.67
N ASP A 95 -10.12 4.65 -13.70
CA ASP A 95 -11.00 3.89 -12.80
C ASP A 95 -10.66 4.17 -11.33
N GLU A 96 -11.64 4.72 -10.59
CA GLU A 96 -11.46 5.18 -9.21
C GLU A 96 -11.20 4.05 -8.21
N ARG A 97 -11.39 2.79 -8.60
CA ARG A 97 -11.10 1.62 -7.76
C ARG A 97 -9.61 1.35 -7.64
N ILE A 98 -8.75 2.05 -8.37
CA ILE A 98 -7.31 1.91 -8.30
C ILE A 98 -6.63 3.27 -8.40
N CYS A 99 -5.67 3.53 -7.53
CA CYS A 99 -4.88 4.76 -7.59
C CYS A 99 -3.44 4.52 -7.14
N ALA A 100 -2.56 5.47 -7.44
CA ALA A 100 -1.17 5.42 -7.02
C ALA A 100 -0.78 6.73 -6.34
N ALA A 101 0.17 6.63 -5.42
CA ALA A 101 0.77 7.77 -4.75
C ALA A 101 2.29 7.60 -4.69
N GLN A 102 3.00 8.72 -4.82
CA GLN A 102 4.42 8.78 -4.47
C GLN A 102 4.53 9.29 -3.03
N LEU A 103 5.32 8.61 -2.21
CA LEU A 103 5.57 8.97 -0.82
C LEU A 103 7.04 9.30 -0.66
N ASP A 104 7.33 10.52 -0.24
CA ASP A 104 8.65 10.99 0.15
C ASP A 104 8.78 11.02 1.68
N ALA A 105 10.00 11.28 2.18
CA ALA A 105 10.24 11.34 3.61
C ALA A 105 9.41 12.47 4.25
N GLY A 106 8.57 12.12 5.23
CA GLY A 106 7.64 13.01 5.90
C GLY A 106 6.18 12.78 5.52
N ASP A 107 5.91 12.11 4.40
CA ASP A 107 4.55 11.81 3.97
C ASP A 107 3.92 10.69 4.79
N ALA A 108 2.60 10.78 4.93
CA ALA A 108 1.77 9.74 5.53
C ALA A 108 0.67 9.33 4.54
N LEU A 109 0.39 8.03 4.50
CA LEU A 109 -0.69 7.44 3.72
C LEU A 109 -1.63 6.70 4.68
N PHE A 110 -2.90 7.10 4.68
CA PHE A 110 -3.95 6.33 5.31
C PHE A 110 -4.43 5.23 4.37
N ILE A 111 -4.51 4.01 4.88
CA ILE A 111 -4.95 2.82 4.15
C ILE A 111 -6.10 2.21 4.93
N PRO A 112 -7.33 2.36 4.42
CA PRO A 112 -8.50 1.74 5.00
C PRO A 112 -8.37 0.23 5.15
N LYS A 113 -8.96 -0.30 6.23
CA LYS A 113 -9.05 -1.74 6.47
C LYS A 113 -9.58 -2.48 5.23
N GLY A 114 -8.86 -3.53 4.83
CA GLY A 114 -9.24 -4.38 3.69
C GLY A 114 -8.89 -3.82 2.32
N LEU A 115 -8.36 -2.60 2.21
CA LEU A 115 -7.86 -2.04 0.96
C LEU A 115 -6.55 -2.73 0.56
N PHE A 116 -6.45 -3.14 -0.71
CA PHE A 116 -5.21 -3.70 -1.23
C PHE A 116 -4.19 -2.59 -1.42
N HIS A 117 -2.94 -2.84 -1.04
CA HIS A 117 -1.85 -1.90 -1.13
C HIS A 117 -0.53 -2.60 -1.50
N PHE A 118 0.19 -1.98 -2.42
CA PHE A 118 1.51 -2.37 -2.88
C PHE A 118 2.47 -1.24 -2.56
N PHE A 119 3.72 -1.58 -2.23
CA PHE A 119 4.77 -0.60 -2.00
C PHE A 119 6.04 -1.01 -2.71
N GLN A 120 6.76 -0.06 -3.31
CA GLN A 120 8.10 -0.28 -3.82
C GLN A 120 9.00 0.92 -3.59
N GLY A 121 10.20 0.68 -3.04
CA GLY A 121 11.24 1.70 -2.90
C GLY A 121 11.70 2.23 -4.24
N GLN A 122 11.87 3.55 -4.32
CA GLN A 122 12.36 4.25 -5.51
C GLN A 122 13.82 4.68 -5.34
N GLY A 123 14.49 4.93 -6.47
CA GLY A 123 15.88 5.40 -6.49
C GLY A 123 16.89 4.34 -6.08
N THR A 124 18.08 4.81 -5.67
CA THR A 124 19.25 3.98 -5.36
C THR A 124 19.59 3.94 -3.88
N GLU A 125 18.73 4.51 -3.04
CA GLU A 125 18.94 4.63 -1.60
C GLU A 125 18.07 3.65 -0.79
N CYS A 126 18.51 3.30 0.42
CA CYS A 126 17.70 2.53 1.35
C CYS A 126 16.46 3.32 1.77
N THR A 127 15.34 2.62 1.95
CA THR A 127 14.10 3.23 2.45
C THR A 127 13.85 2.86 3.91
N ALA A 128 13.23 3.77 4.65
CA ALA A 128 12.72 3.50 5.99
C ALA A 128 11.29 4.04 6.13
N ALA A 129 10.44 3.28 6.84
CA ALA A 129 9.06 3.67 7.12
C ALA A 129 8.59 3.07 8.45
N VAL A 130 7.54 3.65 9.02
CA VAL A 130 6.81 3.09 10.16
C VAL A 130 5.34 3.02 9.79
N ASN A 131 4.63 2.00 10.26
CA ASN A 131 3.19 1.94 10.11
C ASN A 131 2.51 1.69 11.46
N PHE A 132 1.29 2.19 11.59
CA PHE A 132 0.45 2.09 12.78
C PHE A 132 -0.85 1.41 12.40
N TRP A 133 -1.08 0.20 12.94
CA TRP A 133 -2.34 -0.51 12.77
C TRP A 133 -3.30 -0.21 13.91
N PHE A 134 -4.55 0.14 13.58
CA PHE A 134 -5.64 0.39 14.52
C PHE A 134 -6.77 -0.64 14.35
N LEU A 135 -7.47 -0.93 15.45
CA LEU A 135 -8.57 -1.91 15.50
C LEU A 135 -9.87 -1.41 14.84
#